data_AF-A0A0F8I6B2-F1
#
_entry.id   AF-A0A0F8I6B2-F1
#
_cell.length_a   1.000
_cell.length_b   1.000
_cell.length_c   1.000
_cell.angle_alpha   90.00
_cell.angle_beta   90.00
_cell.angle_gamma   90.00
#
_symmetry.space_group_name_H-M   'P 1'
#
loop_
_entity.id
_entity.type
_entity.pdbx_description
1 polymer ?
#
loop_
_entity_poly.entity_id
_entity_poly.type
_entity_poly.pdbx_seq_one_letter_code
_entity_poly.pdbx_strand_id
1 'polypeptide(L)'
;MPIPIFLSYPKPFTKKQVRFIGKVKKYLSANDLAPRTLGVTDYGREVPLVKIREIMDECYGLLSIAFGKTYIEKGTDKYGANLTDNDAADISNQWITSPYCQIEPSMAFQRDIPFMIFREKGVIAEGILEIGAVGTYMPEFDLNSSINTYFESPQWEQLFHQWWNEVFDYRMYKPFETDDIIKHIVSCSICEEKEISPKELYDAFLKTINVQNSYDRFVGIIGADEKFEARYKIKDHNLESDYNTICDNYF
;
A
#
# COMPACT_ATOMS: atom_id res chain seq x y z
N MET A 1 7.32 8.12 16.35
CA MET A 1 7.90 8.78 15.17
C MET A 1 6.86 8.67 14.05
N PRO A 2 6.59 9.73 13.28
CA PRO A 2 5.57 9.69 12.23
C PRO A 2 5.89 8.64 11.17
N ILE A 3 4.87 7.94 10.65
CA ILE A 3 5.01 6.89 9.64
C ILE A 3 5.19 7.53 8.25
N PRO A 4 6.29 7.29 7.53
CA PRO A 4 6.48 7.81 6.17
C PRO A 4 5.46 7.24 5.18
N ILE A 5 4.80 8.12 4.44
CA ILE A 5 3.81 7.78 3.40
C ILE A 5 4.24 8.39 2.08
N PHE A 6 4.27 7.60 1.01
CA PHE A 6 4.48 8.11 -0.33
C PHE A 6 3.21 8.84 -0.79
N LEU A 7 3.28 10.15 -0.98
CA LEU A 7 2.16 10.96 -1.44
C LEU A 7 2.36 11.29 -2.92
N SER A 8 1.60 10.60 -3.78
CA SER A 8 1.63 10.76 -5.24
C SER A 8 0.56 11.75 -5.69
N TYR A 9 0.94 12.74 -6.50
CA TYR A 9 -0.01 13.62 -7.19
C TYR A 9 0.69 14.39 -8.32
N PRO A 10 0.00 14.74 -9.41
CA PRO A 10 0.55 15.63 -10.43
C PRO A 10 0.79 17.01 -9.84
N LYS A 11 1.81 17.74 -10.33
CA LYS A 11 2.06 19.12 -9.92
C LYS A 11 0.77 19.95 -10.04
N PRO A 12 0.23 20.49 -8.93
CA PRO A 12 -0.99 21.28 -8.96
C PRO A 12 -0.81 22.52 -9.85
N PHE A 13 -1.78 22.79 -10.72
CA PHE A 13 -1.81 23.99 -11.56
C PHE A 13 -3.04 24.86 -11.28
N THR A 14 -3.97 24.41 -10.44
CA THR A 14 -5.12 25.21 -9.98
C THR A 14 -5.10 25.45 -8.47
N LYS A 15 -5.72 26.56 -8.03
CA LYS A 15 -5.87 26.86 -6.59
C LYS A 15 -6.67 25.77 -5.85
N LYS A 16 -7.62 25.13 -6.52
CA LYS A 16 -8.44 24.04 -5.97
C LYS A 16 -7.59 22.81 -5.67
N GLN A 17 -6.74 22.39 -6.62
CA GLN A 17 -5.79 21.29 -6.43
C GLN A 17 -4.80 21.58 -5.29
N VAL A 18 -4.24 22.81 -5.26
CA VAL A 18 -3.34 23.23 -4.16
C VAL A 18 -4.04 23.14 -2.80
N ARG A 19 -5.29 23.62 -2.71
CA ARG A 19 -6.09 23.54 -1.47
C ARG A 19 -6.39 22.09 -1.08
N PHE A 20 -6.73 21.24 -2.03
CA PHE A 20 -7.00 19.83 -1.79
C PHE A 20 -5.77 19.11 -1.23
N ILE A 21 -4.60 19.26 -1.87
CA ILE A 21 -3.34 18.68 -1.35
C ILE A 21 -2.97 19.26 0.01
N GLY A 22 -3.20 20.55 0.24
CA GLY A 22 -3.00 21.15 1.57
C GLY A 22 -3.87 20.51 2.65
N LYS A 23 -5.10 20.12 2.31
CA LYS A 23 -5.99 19.37 3.21
C LYS A 23 -5.52 17.94 3.41
N VAL A 24 -5.13 17.22 2.35
CA VAL A 24 -4.54 15.87 2.45
C VAL A 24 -3.32 15.88 3.38
N LYS A 25 -2.36 16.76 3.16
CA LYS A 25 -1.14 16.85 3.99
C LYS A 25 -1.44 17.12 5.46
N LYS A 26 -2.38 18.04 5.74
CA LYS A 26 -2.82 18.31 7.11
C LYS A 26 -3.49 17.08 7.74
N TYR A 27 -4.30 16.36 6.98
CA TYR A 27 -4.98 15.15 7.45
C TYR A 27 -3.96 14.04 7.78
N LEU A 28 -2.98 13.81 6.90
CA LEU A 28 -1.88 12.88 7.14
C LEU A 28 -1.11 13.24 8.42
N SER A 29 -0.66 14.49 8.54
CA SER A 29 0.11 14.93 9.71
C SER A 29 -0.69 14.88 11.02
N ALA A 30 -2.01 15.08 10.97
CA ALA A 30 -2.87 14.96 12.16
C ALA A 30 -3.04 13.50 12.64
N ASN A 31 -2.70 12.51 11.81
CA ASN A 31 -2.78 11.08 12.10
C ASN A 31 -1.39 10.43 12.19
N ASP A 32 -0.37 11.21 12.57
CA ASP A 32 1.03 10.77 12.69
C ASP A 32 1.62 10.15 11.41
N LEU A 33 1.14 10.58 10.25
CA LEU A 33 1.69 10.20 8.94
C LEU A 33 2.52 11.35 8.35
N ALA A 34 3.73 11.02 7.90
CA ALA A 34 4.66 11.95 7.27
C ALA A 34 4.62 11.80 5.74
N PRO A 35 3.95 12.70 4.99
CA PRO A 35 3.95 12.64 3.53
C PRO A 35 5.34 12.89 2.96
N ARG A 36 5.79 11.99 2.09
CA ARG A 36 6.99 12.08 1.25
C ARG A 36 6.56 12.26 -0.19
N THR A 37 7.07 13.30 -0.84
CA THR A 37 6.79 13.61 -2.25
C THR A 37 8.12 13.82 -2.96
N LEU A 38 8.27 13.33 -4.19
CA LEU A 38 9.39 13.78 -5.02
C LEU A 38 9.17 15.25 -5.39
N GLY A 39 10.13 16.13 -5.09
CA GLY A 39 10.08 17.50 -5.56
C GLY A 39 10.25 17.53 -7.08
N VAL A 40 9.46 18.35 -7.79
CA VAL A 40 9.66 18.60 -9.23
C VAL A 40 11.02 19.31 -9.50
N THR A 41 11.71 19.74 -8.45
CA THR A 41 13.06 20.32 -8.50
C THR A 41 14.18 19.28 -8.35
N ASP A 42 13.85 18.04 -7.98
CA ASP A 42 14.83 16.99 -7.67
C ASP A 42 15.14 16.08 -8.87
N TYR A 43 14.66 16.45 -10.07
CA TYR A 43 15.12 15.90 -11.34
C TYR A 43 16.55 16.38 -11.65
N GLY A 44 17.48 16.15 -10.73
CA GLY A 44 18.90 16.14 -11.02
C GLY A 44 19.24 15.04 -12.03
N ARG A 45 20.52 14.87 -12.33
CA ARG A 45 21.05 13.95 -13.36
C ARG A 45 20.74 12.44 -13.14
N GLU A 46 19.96 12.08 -12.12
CA GLU A 46 19.60 10.70 -11.76
C GLU A 46 18.35 10.22 -12.50
N VAL A 47 18.23 8.89 -12.66
CA VAL A 47 17.08 8.24 -13.30
C VAL A 47 15.86 8.38 -12.39
N PRO A 48 14.81 9.14 -12.76
CA PRO A 48 13.74 9.53 -11.82
C PRO A 48 12.99 8.36 -11.17
N LEU A 49 12.86 7.25 -11.90
CA LEU A 49 12.20 6.03 -11.39
C LEU A 49 13.01 5.33 -10.29
N VAL A 50 14.34 5.41 -10.33
CA VAL A 50 15.20 4.86 -9.28
C VAL A 50 14.99 5.64 -7.98
N LYS A 51 14.93 6.98 -8.07
CA LYS A 51 14.66 7.83 -6.91
C LYS A 51 13.27 7.62 -6.31
N ILE A 52 12.25 7.47 -7.16
CA ILE A 52 10.89 7.11 -6.72
C ILE A 52 10.93 5.81 -5.93
N ARG A 53 11.60 4.78 -6.47
CA ARG A 53 11.73 3.49 -5.82
C ARG A 53 12.41 3.60 -4.45
N GLU A 54 13.54 4.29 -4.36
CA GLU A 54 14.25 4.49 -3.08
C GLU A 54 13.36 5.13 -2.01
N ILE A 55 12.64 6.19 -2.36
CA ILE A 55 11.73 6.87 -1.41
C ILE A 55 10.56 5.95 -1.03
N MET A 56 10.06 5.16 -1.97
CA MET A 56 8.99 4.20 -1.74
C MET A 56 9.43 3.07 -0.79
N ASP A 57 10.68 2.61 -0.89
CA ASP A 57 11.23 1.57 -0.01
C ASP A 57 11.33 2.05 1.46
N GLU A 58 11.42 3.37 1.69
CA GLU A 58 11.37 4.02 3.01
C GLU A 58 9.94 4.30 3.52
N CYS A 59 8.92 4.09 2.69
CA CYS A 59 7.52 4.32 3.04
C CYS A 59 6.81 3.03 3.47
N TYR A 60 5.69 3.21 4.18
CA TYR A 60 4.84 2.13 4.69
C TYR A 60 3.44 2.15 4.09
N GLY A 61 3.18 3.12 3.22
CA GLY A 61 1.94 3.23 2.47
C GLY A 61 2.08 4.25 1.35
N LEU A 62 1.17 4.17 0.40
CA LEU A 62 1.06 5.14 -0.69
C LEU A 62 -0.35 5.72 -0.77
N LEU A 63 -0.42 7.05 -0.88
CA LEU A 63 -1.65 7.77 -1.16
C LEU A 63 -1.51 8.50 -2.49
N SER A 64 -2.30 8.11 -3.49
CA SER A 64 -2.30 8.73 -4.82
C SER A 64 -3.52 9.61 -5.02
N ILE A 65 -3.31 10.84 -5.49
CA ILE A 65 -4.36 11.78 -5.88
C ILE A 65 -4.25 12.02 -7.38
N ALA A 66 -5.07 11.31 -8.16
CA ALA A 66 -5.12 11.40 -9.61
C ALA A 66 -5.97 12.60 -10.06
N PHE A 67 -5.41 13.81 -9.97
CA PHE A 67 -6.05 15.00 -10.53
C PHE A 67 -6.08 14.98 -12.06
N GLY A 68 -7.07 15.64 -12.65
CA GLY A 68 -7.06 15.99 -14.07
C GLY A 68 -5.90 16.92 -14.39
N LYS A 69 -5.11 16.57 -15.41
CA LYS A 69 -3.94 17.32 -15.86
C LYS A 69 -4.10 17.80 -17.31
N THR A 70 -4.51 16.92 -18.20
CA THR A 70 -4.75 17.22 -19.61
C THR A 70 -6.24 17.11 -19.88
N TYR A 71 -6.85 18.16 -20.41
CA TYR A 71 -8.26 18.13 -20.82
C TYR A 71 -8.39 17.74 -22.28
N ILE A 72 -9.28 16.81 -22.57
CA ILE A 72 -9.62 16.39 -23.93
C ILE A 72 -10.87 17.17 -24.34
N GLU A 73 -10.73 18.20 -25.17
CA GLU A 73 -11.90 18.92 -25.70
C GLU A 73 -12.71 18.02 -26.65
N LYS A 74 -12.02 17.29 -27.53
CA LYS A 74 -12.62 16.31 -28.43
C LYS A 74 -11.68 15.12 -28.61
N GLY A 75 -12.17 13.91 -28.39
CA GLY A 75 -11.36 12.71 -28.51
C GLY A 75 -12.18 11.45 -28.71
N THR A 76 -11.57 10.47 -29.36
CA THR A 76 -12.17 9.14 -29.59
C THR A 76 -11.15 8.10 -29.14
N ASP A 77 -11.52 7.33 -28.12
CA ASP A 77 -10.77 6.14 -27.74
C ASP A 77 -10.97 5.05 -28.78
N LYS A 78 -9.92 4.23 -28.99
CA LYS A 78 -9.88 3.18 -30.01
C LYS A 78 -10.32 3.69 -31.39
N TYR A 79 -9.83 4.87 -31.78
CA TYR A 79 -10.16 5.46 -33.07
C TYR A 79 -9.83 4.50 -34.22
N GLY A 80 -10.82 4.23 -35.07
CA GLY A 80 -10.69 3.28 -36.18
C GLY A 80 -10.90 1.81 -35.79
N ALA A 81 -11.39 1.53 -34.59
CA ALA A 81 -11.85 0.22 -34.17
C ALA A 81 -12.74 -0.45 -35.24
N ASN A 82 -12.34 -1.66 -35.63
CA ASN A 82 -12.99 -2.44 -36.69
C ASN A 82 -13.11 -3.94 -36.33
N LEU A 83 -12.95 -4.26 -35.04
CA LEU A 83 -13.12 -5.61 -34.49
C LEU A 83 -14.45 -5.69 -33.73
N THR A 84 -15.11 -6.84 -33.83
CA THR A 84 -16.31 -7.14 -33.04
C THR A 84 -15.99 -7.01 -31.55
N ASP A 85 -16.90 -6.41 -30.78
CA ASP A 85 -16.80 -6.18 -29.33
C ASP A 85 -15.66 -5.25 -28.86
N ASN A 86 -15.12 -4.42 -29.77
CA ASN A 86 -14.06 -3.47 -29.42
C ASN A 86 -14.32 -2.09 -30.01
N ASP A 87 -15.50 -1.53 -29.72
CA ASP A 87 -15.98 -0.28 -30.31
C ASP A 87 -15.16 0.95 -29.90
N ALA A 88 -15.09 1.92 -30.81
CA ALA A 88 -14.60 3.26 -30.51
C ALA A 88 -15.52 3.95 -29.50
N ALA A 89 -14.93 4.65 -28.53
CA ALA A 89 -15.68 5.35 -27.48
C ALA A 89 -15.39 6.86 -27.51
N ASP A 90 -16.39 7.67 -27.22
CA ASP A 90 -16.21 9.12 -27.08
C ASP A 90 -15.56 9.45 -25.73
N ILE A 91 -14.38 10.07 -25.77
CA ILE A 91 -13.65 10.53 -24.59
C ILE A 91 -13.55 12.06 -24.54
N SER A 92 -14.40 12.76 -25.30
CA SER A 92 -14.52 14.20 -25.26
C SER A 92 -14.99 14.69 -23.88
N ASN A 93 -14.50 15.86 -23.47
CA ASN A 93 -14.74 16.50 -22.19
C ASN A 93 -14.27 15.71 -20.95
N GLN A 94 -13.29 14.84 -21.13
CA GLN A 94 -12.66 14.09 -20.05
C GLN A 94 -11.23 14.59 -19.77
N TRP A 95 -10.66 14.15 -18.65
CA TRP A 95 -9.31 14.46 -18.23
C TRP A 95 -8.40 13.23 -18.27
N ILE A 96 -7.15 13.45 -18.62
CA ILE A 96 -6.05 12.50 -18.39
C ILE A 96 -5.25 13.01 -17.19
N THR A 97 -4.86 12.12 -16.28
CA THR A 97 -3.99 12.44 -15.15
C THR A 97 -2.50 12.39 -15.53
N SER A 98 -1.60 12.47 -14.56
CA SER A 98 -0.18 12.22 -14.80
C SER A 98 0.10 10.72 -14.96
N PRO A 99 0.96 10.30 -15.90
CA PRO A 99 1.40 8.91 -16.00
C PRO A 99 1.98 8.35 -14.69
N TYR A 100 2.55 9.20 -13.84
CA TYR A 100 3.05 8.79 -12.52
C TYR A 100 1.95 8.27 -11.59
N CYS A 101 0.70 8.71 -11.76
CA CYS A 101 -0.44 8.17 -11.02
C CYS A 101 -0.79 6.73 -11.44
N GLN A 102 -0.24 6.22 -12.55
CA GLN A 102 -0.25 4.81 -12.91
C GLN A 102 0.99 4.09 -12.34
N ILE A 103 2.16 4.68 -12.59
CA ILE A 103 3.46 4.07 -12.28
C ILE A 103 3.65 3.87 -10.77
N GLU A 104 3.42 4.90 -9.96
CA GLU A 104 3.76 4.86 -8.54
C GLU A 104 2.85 3.89 -7.75
N PRO A 105 1.52 3.89 -7.92
CA PRO A 105 0.69 2.85 -7.30
C PRO A 105 1.01 1.43 -7.83
N SER A 106 1.38 1.28 -9.10
CA SER A 106 1.79 -0.02 -9.64
C SER A 106 3.11 -0.51 -9.01
N MET A 107 4.04 0.40 -8.71
CA MET A 107 5.28 0.07 -7.98
C MET A 107 5.01 -0.31 -6.53
N ALA A 108 4.02 0.32 -5.88
CA ALA A 108 3.59 -0.04 -4.53
C ALA A 108 2.92 -1.42 -4.51
N PHE A 109 2.04 -1.70 -5.48
CA PHE A 109 1.42 -3.02 -5.67
C PHE A 109 2.47 -4.13 -5.81
N GLN A 110 3.52 -3.93 -6.62
CA GLN A 110 4.60 -4.92 -6.78
C GLN A 110 5.45 -5.15 -5.52
N ARG A 111 5.34 -4.28 -4.50
CA ARG A 111 6.10 -4.35 -3.24
C ARG A 111 5.22 -4.72 -2.04
N ASP A 112 3.96 -5.05 -2.30
CA ASP A 112 2.94 -5.26 -1.27
C ASP A 112 2.80 -4.07 -0.31
N ILE A 113 3.16 -2.87 -0.76
CA ILE A 113 2.98 -1.64 0.03
C ILE A 113 1.51 -1.24 -0.06
N PRO A 114 0.79 -1.07 1.07
CA PRO A 114 -0.60 -0.66 1.08
C PRO A 114 -0.80 0.67 0.36
N PHE A 115 -1.74 0.74 -0.57
CA PHE A 115 -1.99 1.95 -1.32
C PHE A 115 -3.48 2.26 -1.51
N MET A 116 -3.78 3.55 -1.56
CA MET A 116 -5.11 4.07 -1.85
C MET A 116 -5.03 5.16 -2.93
N ILE A 117 -5.95 5.11 -3.89
CA ILE A 117 -6.00 6.04 -5.02
C ILE A 117 -7.32 6.82 -4.96
N PHE A 118 -7.24 8.14 -4.91
CA PHE A 118 -8.36 9.04 -5.11
C PHE A 118 -8.31 9.60 -6.53
N ARG A 119 -9.39 9.42 -7.28
CA ARG A 119 -9.49 9.90 -8.66
C ARG A 119 -10.36 11.14 -8.75
N GLU A 120 -9.88 12.19 -9.41
CA GLU A 120 -10.73 13.35 -9.67
C GLU A 120 -11.84 12.98 -10.66
N LYS A 121 -13.07 13.39 -10.37
CA LYS A 121 -14.23 13.17 -11.24
C LYS A 121 -13.96 13.71 -12.65
N GLY A 122 -14.21 12.85 -13.64
CA GLY A 122 -13.97 13.16 -15.05
C GLY A 122 -12.55 12.81 -15.53
N VAL A 123 -11.66 12.32 -14.66
CA VAL A 123 -10.43 11.64 -15.09
C VAL A 123 -10.77 10.26 -15.63
N ILE A 124 -10.27 9.92 -16.82
CA ILE A 124 -10.49 8.62 -17.47
C ILE A 124 -10.08 7.47 -16.53
N ALA A 125 -10.88 6.39 -16.53
CA ALA A 125 -10.57 5.15 -15.82
C ALA A 125 -9.74 4.30 -16.78
N GLU A 126 -8.44 4.18 -16.53
CA GLU A 126 -7.55 3.36 -17.34
C GLU A 126 -6.48 2.71 -16.46
N GLY A 127 -6.07 1.49 -16.80
CA GLY A 127 -5.01 0.78 -16.07
C GLY A 127 -5.34 0.62 -14.59
N ILE A 128 -4.43 1.04 -13.70
CA ILE A 128 -4.65 0.91 -12.26
C ILE A 128 -5.78 1.81 -11.74
N LEU A 129 -6.25 2.77 -12.54
CA LEU A 129 -7.36 3.68 -12.21
C LEU A 129 -8.75 3.11 -12.54
N GLU A 130 -8.83 1.90 -13.11
CA GLU A 130 -10.10 1.22 -13.33
C GLU A 130 -10.65 0.65 -12.02
N ILE A 131 -11.97 0.71 -11.86
CA ILE A 131 -12.66 0.10 -10.73
C ILE A 131 -12.46 -1.42 -10.82
N GLY A 132 -11.83 -2.01 -9.80
CA GLY A 132 -11.55 -3.44 -9.75
C GLY A 132 -10.25 -3.88 -10.42
N ALA A 133 -9.47 -2.98 -11.02
CA ALA A 133 -8.11 -3.30 -11.48
C ALA A 133 -7.20 -3.76 -10.32
N VAL A 134 -7.47 -3.19 -9.16
CA VAL A 134 -6.92 -3.60 -7.86
C VAL A 134 -8.12 -3.96 -6.99
N GLY A 135 -8.00 -4.99 -6.14
CA GLY A 135 -9.10 -5.46 -5.27
C GLY A 135 -9.58 -4.44 -4.23
N THR A 136 -9.09 -3.20 -4.29
CA THR A 136 -9.43 -2.08 -3.42
C THR A 136 -10.40 -1.12 -4.09
N TYR A 137 -11.31 -0.54 -3.30
CA TYR A 137 -12.25 0.47 -3.77
C TYR A 137 -11.54 1.77 -4.13
N MET A 138 -11.85 2.33 -5.31
CA MET A 138 -11.28 3.59 -5.79
C MET A 138 -12.27 4.75 -5.63
N PRO A 139 -12.13 5.61 -4.60
CA PRO A 139 -12.99 6.77 -4.43
C PRO A 139 -12.77 7.83 -5.50
N GLU A 140 -13.88 8.43 -5.93
CA GLU A 140 -13.87 9.67 -6.70
C GLU A 140 -14.08 10.90 -5.82
N PHE A 141 -13.49 12.04 -6.21
CA PHE A 141 -13.76 13.34 -5.60
C PHE A 141 -14.03 14.41 -6.67
N ASP A 142 -14.83 15.41 -6.33
CA ASP A 142 -15.20 16.50 -7.25
C ASP A 142 -14.67 17.85 -6.75
N LEU A 143 -13.73 18.46 -7.48
CA LEU A 143 -13.19 19.79 -7.14
C LEU A 143 -14.17 20.93 -7.41
N ASN A 144 -15.32 20.69 -8.05
CA ASN A 144 -16.41 21.65 -8.16
C ASN A 144 -17.33 21.64 -6.94
N SER A 145 -17.23 20.61 -6.10
CA SER A 145 -17.90 20.54 -4.81
C SER A 145 -17.07 21.16 -3.68
N SER A 146 -17.67 21.27 -2.50
CA SER A 146 -16.99 21.76 -1.30
C SER A 146 -15.92 20.78 -0.84
N ILE A 147 -14.64 21.17 -0.97
CA ILE A 147 -13.50 20.38 -0.46
C ILE A 147 -13.65 20.11 1.05
N ASN A 148 -14.09 21.08 1.85
CA ASN A 148 -14.23 20.86 3.29
C ASN A 148 -15.26 19.77 3.59
N THR A 149 -16.42 19.82 2.92
CA THR A 149 -17.50 18.85 3.08
C THR A 149 -17.06 17.45 2.67
N TYR A 150 -16.21 17.31 1.64
CA TYR A 150 -15.65 16.01 1.26
C TYR A 150 -14.78 15.39 2.37
N PHE A 151 -13.88 16.16 2.98
CA PHE A 151 -13.03 15.68 4.08
C PHE A 151 -13.79 15.45 5.38
N GLU A 152 -14.98 16.01 5.53
CA GLU A 152 -15.91 15.77 6.64
C GLU A 152 -16.89 14.63 6.33
N SER A 153 -16.78 14.01 5.16
CA SER A 153 -17.70 12.94 4.74
C SER A 153 -17.34 11.59 5.36
N PRO A 154 -18.33 10.74 5.67
CA PRO A 154 -18.10 9.37 6.12
C PRO A 154 -17.29 8.54 5.11
N GLN A 155 -17.46 8.83 3.81
CA GLN A 155 -16.71 8.16 2.74
C GLN A 155 -15.20 8.38 2.90
N TRP A 156 -14.77 9.64 3.08
CA TRP A 156 -13.36 9.95 3.29
C TRP A 156 -12.84 9.29 4.57
N GLU A 157 -13.56 9.44 5.68
CA GLU A 157 -13.16 8.92 6.99
C GLU A 157 -12.99 7.40 6.97
N GLN A 158 -13.97 6.66 6.44
CA GLN A 158 -13.95 5.20 6.40
C GLN A 158 -12.82 4.66 5.52
N LEU A 159 -12.65 5.21 4.32
CA LEU A 159 -11.62 4.76 3.39
C LEU A 159 -10.22 5.08 3.91
N PHE A 160 -10.05 6.27 4.47
CA PHE A 160 -8.79 6.64 5.11
C PHE A 160 -8.48 5.72 6.28
N HIS A 161 -9.44 5.45 7.16
CA HIS A 161 -9.24 4.59 8.32
C HIS A 161 -8.92 3.15 7.92
N GLN A 162 -9.60 2.61 6.91
CA GLN A 162 -9.29 1.28 6.38
C GLN A 162 -7.85 1.20 5.87
N TRP A 163 -7.45 2.11 4.97
CA TRP A 163 -6.09 2.16 4.46
C TRP A 163 -5.06 2.43 5.56
N TRP A 164 -5.39 3.27 6.54
CA TRP A 164 -4.52 3.55 7.68
C TRP A 164 -4.23 2.30 8.51
N ASN A 165 -5.23 1.43 8.72
CA ASN A 165 -5.01 0.13 9.37
C ASN A 165 -4.07 -0.75 8.54
N GLU A 166 -4.27 -0.84 7.23
CA GLU A 166 -3.40 -1.61 6.33
C GLU A 166 -1.94 -1.10 6.39
N VAL A 167 -1.74 0.21 6.41
CA VAL A 167 -0.43 0.84 6.60
C VAL A 167 0.19 0.46 7.95
N PHE A 168 -0.60 0.48 9.02
CA PHE A 168 -0.12 0.16 10.36
C PHE A 168 0.28 -1.32 10.46
N ASP A 169 -0.55 -2.22 9.94
CA ASP A 169 -0.27 -3.65 9.88
C ASP A 169 0.98 -3.94 9.06
N TYR A 170 1.12 -3.30 7.89
CA TYR A 170 2.32 -3.42 7.06
C TYR A 170 3.58 -2.91 7.77
N ARG A 171 3.47 -1.81 8.53
CA ARG A 171 4.58 -1.29 9.33
C ARG A 171 5.08 -2.28 10.38
N MET A 172 4.20 -3.07 10.98
CA MET A 172 4.58 -4.11 11.94
C MET A 172 5.09 -5.38 11.25
N TYR A 173 4.48 -5.75 10.13
CA TYR A 173 4.84 -6.95 9.37
C TYR A 173 6.21 -6.85 8.65
N LYS A 174 6.52 -5.70 8.03
CA LYS A 174 7.75 -5.51 7.25
C LYS A 174 9.05 -5.84 8.01
N PRO A 175 9.28 -5.35 9.25
CA PRO A 175 10.47 -5.73 10.01
C PRO A 175 10.41 -7.18 10.53
N PHE A 176 9.21 -7.74 10.72
CA PHE A 176 9.04 -9.13 11.11
C PHE A 176 9.47 -10.08 9.99
N GLU A 177 9.01 -9.86 8.76
CA GLU A 177 9.34 -10.72 7.60
C GLU A 177 10.84 -10.74 7.28
N THR A 178 11.54 -9.65 7.61
CA THR A 178 12.98 -9.50 7.32
C THR A 178 13.90 -10.00 8.44
N ASP A 179 13.34 -10.40 9.59
CA ASP A 179 14.11 -10.90 10.73
C ASP A 179 14.72 -12.29 10.46
N ASP A 180 15.95 -12.50 10.93
CA ASP A 180 16.71 -13.72 10.65
C ASP A 180 16.16 -14.94 11.40
N ILE A 181 15.62 -14.75 12.61
CA ILE A 181 14.96 -15.83 13.36
C ILE A 181 13.64 -16.20 12.66
N ILE A 182 12.88 -15.22 12.19
CA ILE A 182 11.64 -15.46 11.42
C ILE A 182 11.94 -16.24 10.14
N LYS A 183 12.94 -15.83 9.35
CA LYS A 183 13.38 -16.56 8.15
C LYS A 183 13.82 -17.98 8.48
N HIS A 184 14.50 -18.18 9.62
CA HIS A 184 14.93 -19.51 10.05
C HIS A 184 13.73 -20.40 10.40
N ILE A 185 12.74 -19.89 11.16
CA ILE A 185 11.48 -20.61 11.45
C ILE A 185 10.78 -21.03 10.16
N VAL A 186 10.63 -20.11 9.21
CA VAL A 186 10.02 -20.39 7.90
C VAL A 186 10.80 -21.47 7.15
N SER A 187 12.13 -21.37 7.09
CA SER A 187 12.96 -22.37 6.40
C SER A 187 12.85 -23.77 7.00
N CYS A 188 12.62 -23.86 8.31
CA CYS A 188 12.41 -25.14 8.99
C CYS A 188 11.09 -25.81 8.56
N SER A 189 10.05 -25.04 8.20
CA SER A 189 8.74 -25.57 7.78
C SER A 189 8.75 -26.19 6.38
N ILE A 190 9.57 -25.66 5.46
CA ILE A 190 9.61 -26.07 4.04
C ILE A 190 9.94 -27.57 3.89
N CYS A 191 10.71 -28.13 4.83
CA CYS A 191 11.14 -29.51 4.79
C CYS A 191 10.07 -30.54 5.25
N GLU A 192 8.85 -30.12 5.58
CA GLU A 192 7.83 -30.95 6.26
C GLU A 192 6.52 -31.18 5.47
N GLU A 193 6.52 -30.97 4.15
CA GLU A 193 5.31 -31.01 3.29
C GLU A 193 4.26 -29.93 3.61
N LYS A 194 4.51 -29.07 4.60
CA LYS A 194 3.68 -27.93 5.01
C LYS A 194 4.55 -26.67 5.07
N GLU A 195 4.68 -26.01 3.93
CA GLU A 195 5.36 -24.71 3.81
C GLU A 195 4.52 -23.63 4.51
N ILE A 196 5.04 -23.00 5.57
CA ILE A 196 4.42 -21.82 6.17
C ILE A 196 5.03 -20.57 5.55
N SER A 197 4.21 -19.69 4.98
CA SER A 197 4.66 -18.38 4.55
C SER A 197 4.99 -17.48 5.76
N PRO A 198 5.85 -16.45 5.61
CA PRO A 198 6.08 -15.47 6.67
C PRO A 198 4.78 -14.79 7.15
N LYS A 199 3.80 -14.60 6.24
CA LYS A 199 2.49 -14.04 6.58
C LYS A 199 1.66 -14.99 7.44
N GLU A 200 1.60 -16.28 7.11
CA GLU A 200 0.90 -17.27 7.94
C GLU A 200 1.55 -17.41 9.32
N LEU A 201 2.87 -17.30 9.39
CA LEU A 201 3.60 -17.28 10.66
C LEU A 201 3.26 -16.04 11.48
N TYR A 202 3.25 -14.85 10.89
CA TYR A 202 2.82 -13.60 11.54
C TYR A 202 1.40 -13.71 12.09
N ASP A 203 0.47 -14.26 11.29
CA ASP A 203 -0.91 -14.47 11.70
C ASP A 203 -1.04 -15.52 12.82
N ALA A 204 -0.13 -16.50 12.90
CA ALA A 204 -0.06 -17.44 14.01
C ALA A 204 0.34 -16.74 15.33
N PHE A 205 1.31 -15.82 15.30
CA PHE A 205 1.66 -15.00 16.47
C PHE A 205 0.47 -14.16 16.93
N LEU A 206 -0.18 -13.43 16.02
CA LEU A 206 -1.35 -12.59 16.36
C LEU A 206 -2.49 -13.39 17.01
N LYS A 207 -2.73 -14.64 16.57
CA LYS A 207 -3.79 -15.51 17.12
C LYS A 207 -3.45 -16.09 18.49
N THR A 208 -2.19 -16.10 18.88
CA THR A 208 -1.69 -16.83 20.06
C THR A 208 -1.09 -15.94 21.13
N ILE A 209 -0.83 -14.67 20.83
CA ILE A 209 -0.40 -13.73 21.86
C ILE A 209 -1.52 -13.47 22.87
N ASN A 210 -1.16 -13.28 24.14
CA ASN A 210 -2.07 -12.94 25.23
C ASN A 210 -3.22 -13.95 25.50
N VAL A 211 -3.06 -15.22 25.09
CA VAL A 211 -4.01 -16.30 25.42
C VAL A 211 -3.37 -17.34 26.35
N GLN A 212 -4.19 -18.12 27.05
CA GLN A 212 -3.66 -19.20 27.89
C GLN A 212 -2.97 -20.27 27.02
N ASN A 213 -1.78 -20.69 27.44
CA ASN A 213 -0.90 -21.62 26.72
C ASN A 213 -0.53 -21.10 25.31
N SER A 214 -0.17 -19.82 25.23
CA SER A 214 0.26 -19.12 24.01
C SER A 214 1.25 -19.93 23.15
N TYR A 215 2.34 -20.40 23.76
CA TYR A 215 3.38 -21.15 23.06
C TYR A 215 2.87 -22.48 22.48
N ASP A 216 2.18 -23.30 23.28
CA ASP A 216 1.65 -24.60 22.80
C ASP A 216 0.67 -24.42 21.64
N ARG A 217 -0.16 -23.38 21.68
CA ARG A 217 -1.08 -23.05 20.59
C ARG A 217 -0.33 -22.60 19.33
N PHE A 218 0.72 -21.79 19.50
CA PHE A 218 1.57 -21.35 18.40
C PHE A 218 2.22 -22.56 17.71
N VAL A 219 2.87 -23.43 18.48
CA VAL A 219 3.46 -24.69 18.02
C VAL A 219 2.43 -25.53 17.26
N GLY A 220 1.21 -25.66 17.80
CA GLY A 220 0.12 -26.39 17.15
C GLY A 220 -0.34 -25.77 15.81
N ILE A 221 -0.36 -24.45 15.67
CA ILE A 221 -0.74 -23.77 14.42
C ILE A 221 0.33 -23.99 13.36
N ILE A 222 1.60 -23.75 13.71
CA ILE A 222 2.71 -23.89 12.75
C ILE A 222 3.02 -25.36 12.47
N GLY A 223 2.59 -26.28 13.35
CA GLY A 223 2.81 -27.72 13.21
C GLY A 223 4.23 -28.14 13.61
N ALA A 224 4.86 -27.43 14.55
CA ALA A 224 6.21 -27.75 14.99
C ALA A 224 6.22 -29.05 15.81
N ASP A 225 6.74 -30.12 15.22
CA ASP A 225 6.93 -31.42 15.85
C ASP A 225 8.40 -31.63 16.28
N GLU A 226 8.75 -32.84 16.75
CA GLU A 226 10.13 -33.16 17.14
C GLU A 226 11.14 -33.02 15.98
N LYS A 227 10.71 -33.24 14.73
CA LYS A 227 11.58 -33.08 13.56
C LYS A 227 11.77 -31.60 13.27
N PHE A 228 10.73 -30.78 13.39
CA PHE A 228 10.83 -29.32 13.29
C PHE A 228 11.85 -28.80 14.29
N GLU A 229 11.68 -29.15 15.57
CA GLU A 229 12.58 -28.74 16.65
C GLU A 229 14.02 -29.21 16.40
N ALA A 230 14.20 -30.43 15.89
CA ALA A 230 15.52 -30.94 15.52
C ALA A 230 16.20 -30.11 14.41
N ARG A 231 15.45 -29.61 13.43
CA ARG A 231 15.96 -28.70 12.38
C ARG A 231 16.16 -27.28 12.90
N TYR A 232 15.31 -26.85 13.83
CA TYR A 232 15.36 -25.51 14.40
C TYR A 232 16.65 -25.29 15.21
N LYS A 233 17.14 -26.31 15.93
CA LYS A 233 18.31 -26.26 16.83
C LYS A 233 19.46 -25.37 16.34
N ILE A 234 19.43 -24.11 16.79
CA ILE A 234 20.53 -23.16 16.71
C ILE A 234 21.27 -23.19 18.05
N LYS A 235 22.59 -23.01 18.03
CA LYS A 235 23.39 -22.92 19.25
C LYS A 235 22.87 -21.77 20.11
N ASP A 236 22.57 -22.05 21.38
CA ASP A 236 22.08 -21.08 22.38
C ASP A 236 20.64 -20.55 22.13
N HIS A 237 19.89 -21.17 21.21
CA HIS A 237 18.52 -20.78 20.84
C HIS A 237 17.58 -21.99 20.90
N ASN A 238 16.32 -21.75 21.25
CA ASN A 238 15.24 -22.74 21.16
C ASN A 238 13.92 -22.03 20.84
N LEU A 239 13.01 -22.75 20.18
CA LEU A 239 11.80 -22.17 19.61
C LEU A 239 10.93 -21.45 20.66
N GLU A 240 10.89 -21.94 21.89
CA GLU A 240 10.17 -21.31 22.99
C GLU A 240 10.79 -19.98 23.43
N SER A 241 12.12 -19.94 23.60
CA SER A 241 12.83 -18.70 23.94
C SER A 241 12.74 -17.66 22.83
N ASP A 242 12.81 -18.10 21.57
CA ASP A 242 12.72 -17.23 20.41
C ASP A 242 11.29 -16.74 20.19
N TYR A 243 10.28 -17.58 20.44
CA TYR A 243 8.87 -17.17 20.46
C TYR A 243 8.64 -16.00 21.43
N ASN A 244 9.11 -16.12 22.68
CA ASN A 244 8.96 -15.05 23.67
C ASN A 244 9.68 -13.77 23.24
N THR A 245 10.90 -13.90 22.70
CA THR A 245 11.68 -12.77 22.18
C THR A 245 10.97 -12.07 21.02
N ILE A 246 10.37 -12.84 20.10
CA ILE A 246 9.61 -12.29 18.97
C ILE A 246 8.36 -11.57 19.46
N CYS A 247 7.62 -12.15 20.43
CA CYS A 247 6.48 -11.49 21.06
C CYS A 247 6.90 -10.12 21.63
N ASP A 248 7.96 -10.07 22.45
CA ASP A 248 8.43 -8.83 23.07
C ASP A 248 8.92 -7.78 22.05
N ASN A 249 9.47 -8.22 20.91
CA ASN A 249 10.04 -7.33 19.90
C ASN A 249 9.01 -6.77 18.91
N TYR A 250 7.96 -7.52 18.60
CA TYR A 250 7.06 -7.21 17.47
C TYR A 250 5.59 -6.97 17.84
N PHE A 251 5.11 -7.42 19.01
CA PHE A 251 3.68 -7.44 19.34
C PHE A 251 3.39 -6.89 20.75
#